data_AF-A0A7Z9R4C6-F1
#
_entry.id   AF-A0A7Z9R4C6-F1
#
_cell.length_a   1.000
_cell.length_b   1.000
_cell.length_c   1.000
_cell.angle_alpha   90.00
_cell.angle_beta   90.00
_cell.angle_gamma   90.00
#
_symmetry.space_group_name_H-M   'P 1'
#
loop_
_entity.id
_entity.type
_entity.pdbx_description
1 polymer ?
#
loop_
_entity_poly.entity_id
_entity_poly.type
_entity_poly.pdbx_seq_one_letter_code
_entity_poly.pdbx_strand_id
1 'polypeptide(L)' 'MTLKLKILKILFNCAIPLFLLTLAGCAAEPQYIIFKTGVRDQLKQRAVKHCFGDFEVLEEEEFGPYTRVRLECLE' A
#
# COMPACT_ATOMS: atom_id res chain seq x y z
N MET A 1 28.36 -30.15 26.48
CA MET A 1 27.59 -29.64 25.33
C MET A 1 28.39 -28.52 24.68
N THR A 2 29.01 -28.79 23.53
CA THR A 2 30.07 -27.96 22.92
C THR A 2 29.56 -26.57 22.54
N LEU A 3 30.37 -25.53 22.81
CA LEU A 3 30.07 -24.11 22.56
C LEU A 3 29.45 -23.85 21.17
N LYS A 4 29.89 -24.62 20.16
CA LYS A 4 29.36 -24.61 18.79
C LYS A 4 27.85 -24.87 18.70
N LEU A 5 27.31 -25.78 19.51
CA LEU A 5 25.87 -26.10 19.50
C LEU A 5 25.02 -24.97 20.10
N LYS A 6 25.57 -24.22 21.07
CA LYS A 6 24.91 -23.05 21.67
C LYS A 6 24.85 -21.88 20.67
N ILE A 7 25.95 -21.63 19.96
CA ILE A 7 26.04 -20.57 18.95
C ILE A 7 25.06 -20.85 17.79
N LEU A 8 24.97 -22.11 17.33
CA LEU A 8 24.04 -22.51 16.27
C LEU A 8 22.57 -22.30 16.67
N LYS A 9 22.20 -22.63 17.91
CA LYS A 9 20.84 -22.38 18.43
C LYS A 9 20.49 -20.89 18.53
N ILE A 10 21.45 -20.06 18.91
CA ILE A 10 21.27 -18.60 18.98
C ILE A 10 21.05 -18.01 17.57
N LEU A 11 21.88 -18.41 16.60
CA LEU A 11 21.73 -18.00 15.20
C LEU A 11 20.36 -18.40 14.64
N PHE A 12 19.89 -19.62 14.92
CA PHE A 12 18.60 -20.12 14.46
C PHE A 12 17.43 -19.35 15.09
N ASN A 13 17.51 -19.06 16.40
CA ASN A 13 16.46 -18.31 17.11
C ASN A 13 16.39 -16.83 16.71
N CYS A 14 17.47 -16.24 16.19
CA CYS A 14 17.47 -14.86 15.71
C CYS A 14 17.06 -14.73 14.23
N ALA A 15 17.34 -15.74 13.41
CA ALA A 15 17.04 -15.71 11.98
C ALA A 15 15.53 -15.78 11.67
N ILE A 16 14.79 -16.59 12.41
CA ILE A 16 13.34 -16.78 12.24
C ILE A 16 12.55 -15.48 12.47
N PRO A 17 12.71 -14.74 13.59
CA PRO A 17 11.98 -13.50 13.79
C PRO A 17 12.38 -12.40 12.79
N LEU A 18 13.65 -12.38 12.34
CA LEU A 18 14.10 -11.45 11.32
C LEU A 18 13.40 -11.69 9.96
N PHE A 19 13.19 -12.96 9.60
CA PHE A 19 12.46 -13.36 8.39
C PHE A 19 10.96 -13.06 8.47
N LEU A 20 10.35 -13.18 9.65
CA LEU A 20 8.94 -12.82 9.84
C LEU A 20 8.70 -11.31 9.71
N LEU A 21 9.66 -10.48 10.10
CA LEU A 21 9.58 -9.02 9.94
C LEU A 21 9.57 -8.58 8.47
N THR A 22 10.21 -9.32 7.56
CA THR A 22 10.19 -9.00 6.12
C THR A 22 8.86 -9.34 5.46
N LEU A 23 8.05 -10.23 6.04
CA LEU A 23 6.72 -10.59 5.52
C LEU A 23 5.63 -9.60 5.96
N ALA A 24 5.85 -8.85 7.04
CA ALA A 24 4.92 -7.81 7.50
C ALA A 24 5.03 -6.48 6.71
N GLY A 25 5.98 -6.39 5.77
CA GLY A 25 6.27 -5.18 5.01
C GLY A 25 5.78 -5.22 3.57
N CYS A 26 4.48 -4.97 3.37
CA CYS A 26 3.91 -4.28 2.19
C CYS A 26 2.38 -4.26 2.35
N ALA A 27 1.87 -3.52 3.34
CA ALA A 27 0.52 -3.01 3.18
C ALA A 27 0.61 -1.96 2.06
N ALA A 28 0.01 -2.24 0.90
CA ALA A 28 -0.05 -1.27 -0.19
C ALA A 28 -0.68 0.01 0.36
N GLU A 29 0.05 1.13 0.27
CA GLU A 29 -0.49 2.41 0.71
C GLU A 29 -1.78 2.70 -0.07
N PRO A 30 -2.87 3.07 0.61
CA PRO A 30 -4.12 3.39 -0.06
C PRO A 30 -3.88 4.54 -1.06
N GLN A 31 -4.26 4.32 -2.31
CA GLN A 31 -4.06 5.28 -3.38
C GLN A 31 -5.20 6.29 -3.38
N TYR A 32 -4.86 7.57 -3.22
CA TYR A 32 -5.83 8.66 -3.19
C TYR A 32 -5.61 9.64 -4.34
N ILE A 33 -6.70 10.04 -4.98
CA ILE A 33 -6.73 11.16 -5.92
C ILE A 33 -7.65 12.25 -5.37
N ILE A 34 -7.18 13.48 -5.48
CA ILE A 34 -7.95 14.67 -5.12
C ILE A 34 -8.30 15.42 -6.39
N PHE A 35 -9.52 15.90 -6.51
CA PHE A 35 -9.95 16.77 -7.61
C PHE A 35 -10.98 17.81 -7.12
N LYS A 36 -11.30 18.81 -7.95
CA LYS A 36 -12.27 19.85 -7.58
C LYS A 36 -13.69 19.29 -7.60
N THR A 37 -14.47 19.49 -6.54
CA THR A 37 -15.86 19.02 -6.44
C THR A 37 -16.67 19.54 -7.63
N GLY A 38 -17.48 18.66 -8.24
CA GLY A 38 -18.26 18.97 -9.44
C GLY A 38 -17.51 18.91 -10.77
N VAL A 39 -16.19 18.64 -10.78
CA VAL A 39 -15.39 18.52 -12.02
C VAL A 39 -14.95 17.06 -12.22
N ARG A 40 -15.93 16.17 -12.44
CA ARG A 40 -15.73 14.71 -12.52
C ARG A 40 -14.73 14.27 -13.58
N ASP A 41 -14.58 15.02 -14.68
CA ASP A 41 -13.60 14.71 -15.73
C ASP A 41 -12.14 14.70 -15.22
N GLN A 42 -11.85 15.48 -14.16
CA GLN A 42 -10.53 15.47 -13.53
C GLN A 42 -10.24 14.13 -12.84
N LEU A 43 -11.25 13.45 -12.29
CA LEU A 43 -11.09 12.14 -11.68
C LEU A 43 -10.57 11.16 -12.72
N LYS A 44 -11.26 11.02 -13.86
CA LYS A 44 -10.89 10.07 -14.91
C LYS A 44 -9.49 10.33 -15.46
N GLN A 45 -9.17 11.59 -15.77
CA GLN A 45 -7.84 11.96 -16.29
C GLN A 45 -6.72 11.65 -15.30
N ARG A 46 -6.93 11.95 -14.02
CA ARG A 46 -5.92 11.71 -12.98
C ARG A 46 -5.79 10.22 -12.65
N ALA A 47 -6.91 9.49 -12.59
CA ALA A 47 -6.93 8.06 -12.28
C ALA A 47 -6.26 7.22 -13.35
N VAL A 48 -6.57 7.45 -14.64
CA VAL A 48 -5.87 6.77 -15.74
C VAL A 48 -4.37 7.08 -15.73
N LYS A 49 -3.99 8.33 -15.45
CA LYS A 49 -2.56 8.71 -15.36
C LYS A 49 -1.86 8.06 -14.16
N HIS A 50 -2.59 7.83 -13.07
CA HIS A 50 -2.05 7.20 -11.86
C HIS A 50 -1.92 5.69 -12.03
N CYS A 51 -2.96 5.03 -12.54
CA CYS A 51 -3.03 3.59 -12.69
C CYS A 51 -2.38 3.06 -13.97
N PHE A 52 -2.09 3.93 -14.95
CA PHE A 52 -1.65 3.52 -16.29
C PHE A 52 -2.60 2.51 -16.96
N GLY A 53 -3.88 2.53 -16.59
CA GLY A 53 -4.85 1.51 -16.97
C GLY A 53 -6.23 1.77 -16.36
N ASP A 54 -6.98 0.70 -16.21
CA ASP A 54 -8.31 0.73 -15.59
C ASP A 54 -8.22 0.89 -14.07
N PHE A 55 -9.29 1.41 -13.48
CA PHE A 55 -9.35 1.71 -12.05
C PHE A 55 -10.77 1.56 -11.52
N GLU A 56 -10.86 1.22 -10.23
CA GLU A 56 -12.10 1.18 -9.47
C GLU A 56 -12.09 2.25 -8.37
N VAL A 57 -13.24 2.89 -8.17
CA VAL A 57 -13.43 3.86 -7.09
C VAL A 57 -14.00 3.15 -5.87
N LEU A 58 -13.24 3.14 -4.78
CA LEU A 58 -13.63 2.47 -3.54
C LEU A 58 -14.41 3.40 -2.60
N GLU A 59 -13.91 4.62 -2.39
CA GLU A 59 -14.50 5.58 -1.45
C GLU A 59 -14.37 7.00 -1.98
N GLU A 60 -15.38 7.84 -1.74
CA GLU A 60 -15.33 9.27 -2.06
C GLU A 60 -15.70 10.10 -0.83
N GLU A 61 -14.89 11.12 -0.56
CA GLU A 61 -15.07 12.05 0.55
C GLU A 61 -14.96 13.49 0.03
N GLU A 62 -16.01 14.28 0.21
CA GLU A 62 -15.97 15.72 -0.06
C GLU A 62 -15.35 16.48 1.11
N PHE A 63 -14.37 17.33 0.81
CA PHE A 63 -13.72 18.19 1.79
C PHE A 63 -13.59 19.61 1.22
N GLY A 64 -14.56 20.47 1.58
CA GLY A 64 -14.62 21.84 1.07
C GLY A 64 -14.79 21.88 -0.45
N PRO A 65 -13.95 22.61 -1.21
CA PRO A 65 -14.07 22.71 -2.67
C PRO A 65 -13.46 21.51 -3.43
N TYR A 66 -13.03 20.47 -2.72
CA TYR A 66 -12.37 19.29 -3.28
C TYR A 66 -13.07 18.00 -2.89
N THR A 67 -12.88 16.97 -3.70
CA THR A 67 -13.28 15.59 -3.44
C THR A 67 -12.02 14.74 -3.42
N ARG A 68 -11.84 13.95 -2.37
CA ARG A 68 -10.84 12.90 -2.25
C ARG A 68 -11.47 11.57 -2.64
N VAL A 69 -10.78 10.80 -3.46
CA VAL A 69 -11.22 9.48 -3.90
C VAL A 69 -10.14 8.48 -3.56
N ARG A 70 -10.53 7.43 -2.85
CA ARG A 70 -9.73 6.23 -2.72
C ARG A 70 -10.02 5.34 -3.90
N LEU A 71 -8.97 4.89 -4.58
CA LEU A 71 -9.10 4.06 -5.77
C LEU A 71 -8.18 2.84 -5.69
N GLU A 72 -8.52 1.85 -6.49
CA GLU A 72 -7.75 0.65 -6.74
C GLU A 72 -7.42 0.60 -8.24
N CYS A 73 -6.14 0.42 -8.56
CA CYS A 73 -5.73 0.19 -9.95
C CYS A 73 -5.93 -1.28 -10.28
N LEU A 74 -6.58 -1.55 -11.41
CA LEU A 74 -6.79 -2.90 -11.91
C LEU A 74 -5.58 -3.29 -12.78
N GLU A 75 -4.97 -4.44 -12.49
CA GLU A 75 -3.86 -5.00 -13.30
C GLU A 75 -4.31 -5.50 -14.68
#